data_AF-A0A9E3R4H6-F1
#
_entry.id   AF-A0A9E3R4H6-F1
#
_cell.length_a   1.000
_cell.length_b   1.000
_cell.length_c   1.000
_cell.angle_alpha   90.00
_cell.angle_beta   90.00
_cell.angle_gamma   90.00
#
_symmetry.space_group_name_H-M   'P 1'
#
loop_
_entity.id
_entity.type
_entity.pdbx_description
1 polymer ?
#
loop_
_entity_poly.entity_id
_entity_poly.type
_entity_poly.pdbx_seq_one_letter_code
_entity_poly.pdbx_strand_id
1 'polypeptide(L)'
;MRLSLAVLLWSLSALAQAQPAPETAEERFSKLSEREKDELRARLERFRALPPETQEQLKANLARLKRQPPEELERLRRNAEAFRRLSPDERAELREHMKALRQLDPEQRELMRRKLKEYLLAHPEAREQLRENLRKWRSLSKEQRQELRQKLRERRRR
;
A
#
# COMPACT_ATOMS: atom_id res chain seq x y z
N MET A 1 -35.76 -7.10 -55.70
CA MET A 1 -35.21 -5.76 -55.99
C MET A 1 -34.39 -5.32 -54.80
N ARG A 2 -33.12 -4.98 -55.05
CA ARG A 2 -32.09 -4.63 -54.06
C ARG A 2 -31.95 -3.10 -53.99
N LEU A 3 -31.72 -2.59 -52.77
CA LEU A 3 -31.00 -1.35 -52.41
C LEU A 3 -31.67 -0.04 -52.88
N SER A 4 -31.59 1.12 -52.22
CA SER A 4 -31.12 1.63 -50.93
C SER A 4 -31.48 3.11 -51.00
N LEU A 5 -31.92 3.77 -49.92
CA LEU A 5 -31.79 5.23 -49.85
C LEU A 5 -31.70 5.75 -48.41
N ALA A 6 -30.45 6.05 -48.05
CA ALA A 6 -29.99 7.21 -47.29
C ALA A 6 -30.73 7.57 -46.00
N VAL A 7 -30.31 6.97 -44.88
CA VAL A 7 -30.41 7.63 -43.57
C VAL A 7 -29.08 8.30 -43.27
N LEU A 8 -29.12 9.62 -43.37
CA LEU A 8 -28.36 10.62 -42.64
C LEU A 8 -27.00 10.20 -42.06
N LEU A 9 -25.96 10.73 -42.70
CA LEU A 9 -24.78 11.36 -42.09
C LEU A 9 -24.83 11.43 -40.55
N TRP A 10 -24.37 10.40 -39.88
CA TRP A 10 -23.77 10.56 -38.55
C TRP A 10 -22.36 11.07 -38.78
N SER A 11 -22.26 12.39 -38.78
CA SER A 11 -21.01 13.12 -38.72
C SER A 11 -20.09 12.49 -37.69
N LEU A 12 -18.96 12.04 -38.22
CA LEU A 12 -17.71 11.74 -37.57
C LEU A 12 -17.41 12.59 -36.32
N SER A 13 -16.75 11.92 -35.39
CA SER A 13 -15.72 12.45 -34.51
C SER A 13 -16.18 13.19 -33.26
N ALA A 14 -16.21 12.42 -32.18
CA ALA A 14 -15.34 12.70 -31.05
C ALA A 14 -15.34 14.17 -30.56
N LEU A 15 -16.44 14.58 -29.96
CA LEU A 15 -16.33 15.07 -28.59
C LEU A 15 -15.91 13.84 -27.76
N ALA A 16 -14.66 13.37 -27.80
CA ALA A 16 -13.62 13.93 -26.95
C ALA A 16 -14.33 14.55 -25.74
N GLN A 17 -14.81 13.67 -24.86
CA GLN A 17 -15.04 14.05 -23.49
C GLN A 17 -13.73 14.72 -23.07
N ALA A 18 -13.70 16.05 -23.16
CA ALA A 18 -12.65 16.86 -22.61
C ALA A 18 -12.78 16.62 -21.11
N GLN A 19 -12.15 15.55 -20.65
CA GLN A 19 -11.88 15.37 -19.24
C GLN A 19 -11.23 16.69 -18.83
N PRO A 20 -11.80 17.41 -17.84
CA PRO A 20 -11.22 18.68 -17.43
C PRO A 20 -9.74 18.45 -17.18
N ALA A 21 -8.90 19.30 -17.79
CA ALA A 21 -7.46 19.19 -17.63
C ALA A 21 -7.16 19.05 -16.13
N PRO A 22 -6.31 18.10 -15.73
CA PRO A 22 -6.02 17.91 -14.32
C PRO A 22 -5.53 19.23 -13.75
N GLU A 23 -6.15 19.68 -12.65
CA GLU A 23 -5.84 20.97 -12.01
C GLU A 23 -4.32 21.16 -11.89
N THR A 24 -3.85 22.38 -12.10
CA THR A 24 -2.42 22.66 -11.97
C THR A 24 -1.98 22.60 -10.49
N ALA A 25 -0.68 22.47 -10.23
CA ALA A 25 -0.19 22.50 -8.86
C ALA A 25 -0.45 23.85 -8.17
N GLU A 26 -0.44 24.93 -8.96
CA GLU A 26 -0.71 26.29 -8.51
C GLU A 26 -2.18 26.49 -8.14
N GLU A 27 -3.11 26.01 -8.97
CA GLU A 27 -4.55 26.01 -8.67
C GLU A 27 -4.90 25.20 -7.42
N ARG A 28 -4.27 24.03 -7.24
CA ARG A 28 -4.46 23.25 -6.02
C ARG A 28 -3.94 23.99 -4.78
N PHE A 29 -2.81 24.68 -4.91
CA PHE A 29 -2.21 25.43 -3.81
C PHE A 29 -3.00 26.68 -3.44
N SER A 30 -3.56 27.39 -4.42
CA SER A 30 -4.37 28.59 -4.18
C SER A 30 -5.67 28.28 -3.45
N LYS A 31 -6.23 27.08 -3.63
CA LYS A 31 -7.43 26.58 -2.93
C LYS A 31 -7.20 26.14 -1.48
N LEU A 32 -5.94 26.03 -1.03
CA LEU A 32 -5.64 25.66 0.36
C LEU A 32 -5.96 26.81 1.32
N SER A 33 -6.45 26.48 2.51
CA SER A 33 -6.54 27.42 3.63
C SER A 33 -5.14 27.86 4.08
N GLU A 34 -5.03 29.00 4.77
CA GLU A 34 -3.74 29.46 5.30
C GLU A 34 -3.10 28.44 6.24
N ARG A 35 -3.91 27.75 7.06
CA ARG A 35 -3.42 26.66 7.91
C ARG A 35 -2.81 25.51 7.10
N GLU A 36 -3.44 25.10 5.99
CA GLU A 36 -2.91 24.04 5.13
C GLU A 36 -1.64 24.48 4.40
N LYS A 37 -1.57 25.74 3.96
CA LYS A 37 -0.36 26.33 3.38
C LYS A 37 0.78 26.35 4.40
N ASP A 38 0.52 26.75 5.64
CA ASP A 38 1.49 26.74 6.73
C ASP A 38 2.01 25.32 7.00
N GLU A 39 1.12 24.33 7.10
CA GLU A 39 1.50 22.93 7.25
C GLU A 39 2.36 22.45 6.09
N LEU A 40 2.03 22.83 4.86
CA LEU A 40 2.79 22.46 3.68
C LEU A 40 4.19 23.08 3.68
N ARG A 41 4.31 24.37 4.03
CA ARG A 41 5.61 25.04 4.20
C ARG A 41 6.43 24.34 5.29
N ALA A 42 5.85 24.03 6.44
CA ALA A 42 6.55 23.30 7.51
C ALA A 42 7.00 21.89 7.11
N ARG A 43 6.23 21.18 6.26
CA ARG A 43 6.64 19.89 5.68
C ARG A 43 7.80 20.06 4.70
N LEU A 44 7.77 21.10 3.86
CA LEU A 44 8.83 21.42 2.91
C LEU A 44 10.15 21.74 3.62
N GLU A 45 10.11 22.56 4.67
CA GLU A 45 11.30 22.91 5.45
C GLU A 45 11.91 21.67 6.13
N ARG A 46 11.07 20.80 6.71
CA ARG A 46 11.54 19.50 7.24
C ARG A 46 12.19 18.61 6.19
N PHE A 47 11.64 18.60 4.97
CA PHE A 47 12.22 17.83 3.86
C PHE A 47 13.58 18.41 3.43
N ARG A 48 13.68 19.74 3.30
CA ARG A 48 14.92 20.45 2.95
C ARG A 48 16.03 20.25 3.98
N ALA A 49 15.65 20.10 5.25
CA ALA A 49 16.58 19.83 6.35
C ALA A 49 17.11 18.37 6.38
N LEU A 50 16.57 17.46 5.57
CA LEU A 50 17.07 16.07 5.50
C LEU A 50 18.42 16.02 4.76
N PRO A 51 19.30 15.04 5.06
CA PRO A 51 20.51 14.80 4.28
C PRO A 51 20.20 14.60 2.79
N PRO A 52 21.03 15.09 1.86
CA PRO A 52 20.79 15.00 0.42
C PRO A 52 20.47 13.59 -0.07
N GLU A 53 21.16 12.58 0.45
CA GLU A 53 20.96 11.17 0.10
C GLU A 53 19.55 10.70 0.50
N THR A 54 19.07 11.17 1.66
CA THR A 54 17.71 10.87 2.14
C THR A 54 16.66 11.57 1.28
N GLN A 55 16.92 12.82 0.86
CA GLN A 55 16.03 13.53 -0.06
C GLN A 55 15.88 12.79 -1.39
N GLU A 56 16.99 12.34 -1.97
CA GLU A 56 16.99 11.59 -3.23
C GLU A 56 16.28 10.25 -3.10
N GLN A 57 16.49 9.52 -2.01
CA GLN A 57 15.74 8.28 -1.73
C GLN A 57 14.23 8.53 -1.65
N LEU A 58 13.79 9.61 -0.99
CA LEU A 58 12.38 9.96 -0.91
C LEU A 58 11.79 10.35 -2.27
N LYS A 59 12.52 11.13 -3.08
CA LYS A 59 12.12 11.47 -4.46
C LYS A 59 11.98 10.22 -5.33
N ALA A 60 12.95 9.31 -5.27
CA ALA A 60 12.93 8.04 -5.99
C ALA A 60 11.74 7.15 -5.57
N ASN A 61 11.47 7.06 -4.26
CA ASN A 61 10.32 6.33 -3.72
C ASN A 61 8.99 6.93 -4.21
N LEU A 62 8.88 8.26 -4.24
CA LEU A 62 7.70 8.95 -4.75
C LEU A 62 7.51 8.71 -6.26
N ALA A 63 8.58 8.77 -7.04
CA ALA A 63 8.55 8.47 -8.48
C ALA A 63 8.07 7.03 -8.74
N ARG A 64 8.57 6.05 -7.96
CA ARG A 64 8.12 4.66 -8.04
C ARG A 64 6.63 4.53 -7.69
N LEU A 65 6.18 5.22 -6.64
CA LEU A 65 4.78 5.20 -6.21
C LEU A 65 3.85 5.76 -7.29
N LYS A 66 4.20 6.88 -7.92
CA LYS A 66 3.42 7.50 -9.01
C LYS A 66 3.26 6.60 -10.25
N ARG A 67 4.15 5.64 -10.44
CA ARG A 67 4.11 4.66 -11.55
C ARG A 67 3.33 3.39 -11.21
N GLN A 68 2.86 3.22 -9.97
CA GLN A 68 2.07 2.06 -9.59
C GLN A 68 0.65 2.16 -10.19
N PRO A 69 0.07 1.04 -10.65
CA PRO A 69 -1.31 1.03 -11.10
C PRO A 69 -2.28 1.26 -9.92
N PRO A 70 -3.53 1.72 -10.18
CA PRO A 70 -4.48 2.11 -9.14
C PRO A 70 -4.75 1.03 -8.10
N GLU A 71 -4.84 -0.23 -8.52
CA GLU A 71 -5.10 -1.38 -7.64
C GLU A 71 -3.96 -1.56 -6.62
N GLU A 72 -2.73 -1.28 -7.04
CA GLU A 72 -1.56 -1.37 -6.19
C GLU A 72 -1.45 -0.20 -5.23
N LEU A 73 -1.84 0.99 -5.66
CA LEU A 73 -2.00 2.13 -4.75
C LEU A 73 -3.04 1.83 -3.66
N GLU A 74 -4.16 1.23 -4.03
CA GLU A 74 -5.20 0.82 -3.07
C GLU A 74 -4.70 -0.26 -2.09
N ARG A 75 -3.94 -1.25 -2.58
CA ARG A 75 -3.30 -2.24 -1.69
C ARG A 75 -2.33 -1.56 -0.71
N LEU A 76 -1.50 -0.64 -1.18
CA LEU A 76 -0.57 0.10 -0.34
C LEU A 76 -1.30 0.95 0.72
N ARG A 77 -2.40 1.61 0.35
CA ARG A 77 -3.25 2.37 1.28
C ARG A 77 -3.82 1.49 2.39
N ARG A 78 -4.40 0.34 2.03
CA ARG A 78 -4.92 -0.64 3.01
C ARG A 78 -3.83 -1.15 3.95
N ASN A 79 -2.65 -1.46 3.40
CA ASN A 79 -1.51 -1.90 4.22
C ASN A 79 -1.02 -0.81 5.17
N ALA A 80 -0.95 0.44 4.70
CA ALA A 80 -0.57 1.58 5.54
C ALA A 80 -1.59 1.85 6.65
N GLU A 81 -2.88 1.68 6.38
CA GLU A 81 -3.91 1.76 7.41
C GLU A 81 -3.81 0.61 8.42
N ALA A 82 -3.64 -0.63 7.95
CA ALA A 82 -3.41 -1.78 8.82
C ALA A 82 -2.18 -1.57 9.72
N PHE A 83 -1.08 -1.05 9.16
CA PHE A 83 0.13 -0.71 9.91
C PHE A 83 -0.11 0.38 10.94
N ARG A 84 -0.89 1.42 10.61
CA ARG A 84 -1.25 2.49 11.56
C ARG A 84 -2.10 1.98 12.73
N ARG A 85 -2.88 0.92 12.54
CA ARG A 85 -3.67 0.29 13.61
C ARG A 85 -2.83 -0.59 14.54
N LEU A 86 -1.60 -0.94 14.16
CA LEU A 86 -0.69 -1.71 15.01
C LEU A 86 -0.23 -0.88 16.21
N SER A 87 -0.10 -1.53 17.37
CA SER A 87 0.55 -0.97 18.56
C SER A 87 2.04 -0.67 18.31
N PRO A 88 2.70 0.16 19.12
CA PRO A 88 4.14 0.41 19.01
C PRO A 88 4.97 -0.87 19.01
N ASP A 89 4.64 -1.83 19.87
CA ASP A 89 5.32 -3.13 19.96
C ASP A 89 5.11 -3.98 18.72
N GLU A 90 3.87 -4.03 18.19
CA GLU A 90 3.54 -4.73 16.95
C GLU A 90 4.31 -4.14 15.76
N ARG A 91 4.45 -2.81 15.70
CA ARG A 91 5.27 -2.15 14.68
C ARG A 91 6.75 -2.43 14.86
N ALA A 92 7.26 -2.54 16.09
CA ALA A 92 8.65 -2.91 16.35
C ALA A 92 8.93 -4.34 15.90
N GLU A 93 8.08 -5.29 16.26
CA GLU A 93 8.18 -6.69 15.84
C GLU A 93 8.10 -6.83 14.31
N LEU A 94 7.16 -6.14 13.67
CA LEU A 94 7.06 -6.14 12.22
C LEU A 94 8.31 -5.54 11.56
N ARG A 95 8.91 -4.50 12.12
CA ARG A 95 10.17 -3.93 11.62
C ARG A 95 11.32 -4.94 11.72
N GLU A 96 11.42 -5.68 12.82
CA GLU A 96 12.43 -6.73 12.99
C GLU A 96 12.24 -7.88 11.99
N HIS A 97 11.00 -8.37 11.82
CA HIS A 97 10.72 -9.38 10.80
C HIS A 97 11.05 -8.88 9.39
N MET A 98 10.72 -7.63 9.07
CA MET A 98 11.06 -7.03 7.77
C MET A 98 12.56 -6.81 7.60
N LYS A 99 13.30 -6.58 8.69
CA LYS A 99 14.77 -6.52 8.69
C LYS A 99 15.36 -7.89 8.41
N ALA A 100 14.93 -8.93 9.12
CA ALA A 100 15.36 -10.31 8.89
C ALA A 100 15.04 -10.76 7.46
N LEU A 101 13.85 -10.46 6.95
CA LEU A 101 13.47 -10.75 5.57
C LEU A 101 14.35 -10.03 4.55
N ARG A 102 14.76 -8.78 4.80
CA ARG A 102 15.66 -8.04 3.91
C ARG A 102 17.08 -8.57 3.91
N GLN A 103 17.51 -9.21 5.00
CA GLN A 103 18.81 -9.86 5.12
C GLN A 103 18.89 -11.19 4.36
N LEU A 104 17.75 -11.84 4.10
CA LEU A 104 17.72 -13.02 3.23
C LEU A 104 18.14 -12.63 1.81
N ASP A 105 18.86 -13.52 1.14
CA ASP A 105 19.20 -13.32 -0.27
C ASP A 105 17.92 -13.30 -1.14
N PRO A 106 17.94 -12.59 -2.28
CA PRO A 106 16.77 -12.47 -3.15
C PRO A 106 16.17 -13.84 -3.54
N GLU A 107 17.01 -14.84 -3.80
CA GLU A 107 16.58 -16.20 -4.15
C GLU A 107 15.88 -16.90 -2.98
N GLN A 108 16.42 -16.77 -1.77
CA GLN A 108 15.81 -17.37 -0.57
C GLN A 108 14.44 -16.73 -0.28
N ARG A 109 14.32 -15.41 -0.44
CA ARG A 109 13.04 -14.71 -0.31
C ARG A 109 12.03 -15.21 -1.33
N GLU A 110 12.46 -15.37 -2.58
CA GLU A 110 11.56 -15.80 -3.65
C GLU A 110 11.14 -17.25 -3.47
N LEU A 111 12.06 -18.14 -3.10
CA LEU A 111 11.75 -19.52 -2.75
C LEU A 111 10.72 -19.59 -1.62
N MET A 112 10.88 -18.79 -0.57
CA MET A 112 9.94 -18.76 0.54
C MET A 112 8.56 -18.25 0.11
N ARG A 113 8.49 -17.18 -0.70
CA ARG A 113 7.21 -16.72 -1.27
C ARG A 113 6.55 -17.80 -2.11
N ARG A 114 7.32 -18.48 -2.96
CA ARG A 114 6.81 -19.53 -3.84
C ARG A 114 6.23 -20.69 -3.04
N LYS A 115 6.99 -21.22 -2.07
CA LYS A 115 6.54 -22.30 -1.18
C LYS A 115 5.27 -21.92 -0.41
N LEU A 116 5.21 -20.69 0.12
CA LEU A 116 4.01 -20.22 0.81
C LEU A 116 2.82 -20.13 -0.15
N LYS A 117 3.02 -19.63 -1.37
CA LYS A 117 1.98 -19.54 -2.39
C LYS A 117 1.47 -20.93 -2.80
N GLU A 118 2.38 -21.87 -3.04
CA GLU A 118 2.07 -23.27 -3.34
C GLU A 118 1.25 -23.90 -2.22
N TYR A 119 1.70 -23.78 -0.97
CA TYR A 119 0.99 -24.26 0.21
C TYR A 119 -0.44 -23.69 0.30
N LEU A 120 -0.59 -22.37 0.15
CA LEU A 120 -1.90 -21.73 0.22
C LEU A 120 -2.80 -22.09 -0.97
N LEU A 121 -2.26 -22.44 -2.14
CA LEU A 121 -3.04 -22.90 -3.29
C LEU A 121 -3.50 -24.34 -3.11
N ALA A 122 -2.61 -25.21 -2.61
CA ALA A 122 -2.87 -26.63 -2.42
C ALA A 122 -3.84 -26.91 -1.26
N HIS A 123 -3.85 -26.06 -0.23
CA HIS A 123 -4.65 -26.25 0.98
C HIS A 123 -5.61 -25.07 1.18
N PRO A 124 -6.85 -25.15 0.65
CA PRO A 124 -7.83 -24.07 0.81
C PRO A 124 -8.16 -23.81 2.29
N GLU A 125 -8.11 -24.84 3.14
CA GLU A 125 -8.29 -24.74 4.59
C GLU A 125 -7.19 -23.88 5.21
N ALA A 126 -5.97 -23.91 4.69
CA ALA A 126 -4.89 -23.07 5.19
C ALA A 126 -5.20 -21.57 5.00
N ARG A 127 -5.89 -21.21 3.91
CA ARG A 127 -6.36 -19.84 3.69
C ARG A 127 -7.45 -19.45 4.68
N GLU A 128 -8.40 -20.34 4.94
CA GLU A 128 -9.46 -20.09 5.93
C GLU A 128 -8.86 -19.98 7.34
N GLN A 129 -7.97 -20.90 7.71
CA GLN A 129 -7.29 -20.88 8.99
C GLN A 129 -6.47 -19.59 9.17
N LEU A 130 -5.78 -19.11 8.14
CA LEU A 130 -5.09 -17.82 8.20
C LEU A 130 -6.08 -16.66 8.41
N ARG A 131 -7.21 -16.68 7.69
CA ARG A 131 -8.27 -15.66 7.85
C ARG A 131 -8.88 -15.70 9.25
N GLU A 132 -9.16 -16.88 9.79
CA GLU A 132 -9.66 -17.05 11.15
C GLU A 132 -8.63 -16.60 12.19
N ASN A 133 -7.36 -17.01 12.04
CA ASN A 133 -6.30 -16.59 12.93
C ASN A 133 -6.16 -15.07 12.94
N LEU A 134 -6.28 -14.42 11.78
CA LEU A 134 -6.27 -12.97 11.67
C LEU A 134 -7.52 -12.32 12.29
N ARG A 135 -8.71 -12.92 12.11
CA ARG A 135 -9.95 -12.46 12.77
C ARG A 135 -9.83 -12.54 14.29
N LYS A 136 -9.42 -13.71 14.81
CA LYS A 136 -9.15 -13.95 16.23
C LYS A 136 -8.12 -12.96 16.75
N TRP A 137 -6.99 -12.80 16.06
CA TRP A 137 -5.96 -11.84 16.45
C TRP A 137 -6.51 -10.42 16.57
N ARG A 138 -7.31 -9.97 15.58
CA ARG A 138 -7.93 -8.64 15.58
C ARG A 138 -8.93 -8.45 16.71
N SER A 139 -9.61 -9.51 17.15
CA SER A 139 -10.57 -9.44 18.27
C SER A 139 -9.91 -9.48 19.65
N LEU A 140 -8.65 -9.93 19.77
CA LEU A 140 -7.95 -9.98 21.05
C LEU A 140 -7.57 -8.58 21.56
N SER A 141 -7.67 -8.39 22.88
CA SER A 141 -7.09 -7.23 23.58
C SER A 141 -5.55 -7.27 23.53
N LYS A 142 -4.90 -6.16 23.89
CA LYS A 142 -3.43 -6.09 23.91
C LYS A 142 -2.83 -7.13 24.87
N GLU A 143 -3.43 -7.29 26.04
CA GLU A 143 -3.02 -8.20 27.10
C GLU A 143 -3.17 -9.66 26.64
N GLN A 144 -4.31 -10.00 26.04
CA GLN A 144 -4.54 -11.34 25.48
C GLN A 144 -3.56 -11.68 24.35
N ARG A 145 -3.23 -10.70 23.50
CA ARG A 145 -2.19 -10.88 22.47
C ARG A 145 -0.82 -11.12 23.09
N GLN A 146 -0.47 -10.42 24.17
CA GLN A 146 0.81 -10.61 24.86
C GLN A 146 0.91 -12.00 25.50
N GLU A 147 -0.14 -12.46 26.17
CA GLU A 147 -0.18 -13.79 26.77
C GLU A 147 -0.02 -14.89 25.72
N LEU A 148 -0.76 -14.79 24.59
CA LEU A 148 -0.65 -15.75 23.49
C LEU A 148 0.77 -15.77 22.91
N ARG A 149 1.40 -14.60 22.74
CA ARG A 149 2.79 -14.50 22.29
C ARG A 149 3.75 -15.16 23.25
N GLN A 150 3.59 -14.95 24.56
CA GLN A 150 4.46 -15.56 25.56
C GLN A 150 4.35 -17.08 25.52
N LYS A 151 3.13 -17.62 25.48
CA LYS A 151 2.88 -19.06 25.32
C LYS A 151 3.52 -19.65 24.06
N LEU A 152 3.43 -18.94 22.93
CA LEU A 152 4.08 -19.37 21.68
C LEU A 152 5.61 -19.32 21.75
N ARG A 153 6.18 -18.30 22.41
CA ARG A 153 7.64 -18.19 22.64
C ARG A 153 8.15 -19.34 23.52
N GLU A 154 7.42 -19.67 24.58
CA GLU A 154 7.77 -20.79 25.48
C GLU A 154 7.68 -22.13 24.76
N ARG A 155 6.65 -22.36 23.96
CA ARG A 155 6.53 -23.56 23.11
C ARG A 155 7.67 -23.72 22.12
N ARG A 156 8.20 -22.62 21.57
CA ARG A 156 9.31 -22.65 20.60
C ARG A 156 10.68 -22.84 21.25
N ARG A 157 10.77 -22.64 22.57
CA ARG A 157 12.00 -22.81 23.37
C ARG A 157 12.13 -24.21 23.99
N ARG A 158 11.03 -24.98 24.03
CA ARG A 158 11.00 -26.40 24.40
C ARG A 158 11.20 -27.25 23.15
#